data_AF-A0A4R9X3T8-F1
#
_entry.id   AF-A0A4R9X3T8-F1
#
_cell.length_a   1.000
_cell.length_b   1.000
_cell.length_c   1.000
_cell.angle_alpha   90.00
_cell.angle_beta   90.00
_cell.angle_gamma   90.00
#
_symmetry.space_group_name_H-M   'P 1'
#
loop_
_entity.id
_entity.type
_entity.pdbx_description
1 polymer ?
#
loop_
_entity_poly.entity_id
_entity_poly.type
_entity_poly.pdbx_seq_one_letter_code
_entity_poly.pdbx_strand_id
1 'polypeptide(L)' 'MAQIAKKTRRYPSDLTDEEWEQFAPLMPKPGRRGRPREVDFREVVNAVRYLVRSG' A
#
# COMPACT_ATOMS: atom_id res chain seq x y z
N MET A 1 11.57 -10.26 5.03
CA MET A 1 10.28 -10.71 5.60
C MET A 1 9.35 -9.51 5.53
N ALA A 2 8.29 -9.42 4.72
CA ALA A 2 7.37 -10.47 4.30
C ALA A 2 7.12 -10.44 2.78
N GLN A 3 7.05 -11.64 2.24
CA GLN A 3 6.70 -11.98 0.88
C GLN A 3 5.18 -11.82 0.74
N ILE A 4 4.71 -10.75 0.10
CA ILE A 4 3.29 -10.63 -0.29
C ILE A 4 3.11 -11.43 -1.58
N ALA A 5 3.33 -12.74 -1.48
CA ALA A 5 2.77 -13.70 -2.41
C ALA A 5 1.34 -14.04 -1.94
N LYS A 6 0.51 -13.01 -1.70
CA LYS A 6 -0.92 -13.25 -1.46
C LYS A 6 -1.61 -13.23 -2.81
N LYS A 7 -1.97 -14.43 -3.24
CA LYS A 7 -2.68 -14.84 -4.45
C LYS A 7 -4.11 -14.27 -4.49
N THR A 8 -4.24 -12.95 -4.36
CA THR A 8 -5.47 -12.18 -4.54
C THR A 8 -5.32 -11.41 -5.85
N ARG A 9 -6.34 -11.44 -6.70
CA ARG A 9 -6.32 -10.81 -8.03
C ARG A 9 -5.88 -9.36 -7.87
N ARG A 10 -4.67 -9.02 -8.32
CA ARG A 10 -4.18 -7.65 -8.36
C ARG A 10 -5.15 -6.83 -9.21
N TYR A 11 -5.62 -5.71 -8.69
CA TYR A 11 -6.42 -4.80 -9.50
C TYR A 11 -5.49 -4.11 -10.50
N PRO A 12 -5.98 -3.76 -11.70
CA PRO A 12 -5.22 -2.97 -12.67
C PRO A 12 -4.79 -1.59 -12.15
N SER A 13 -5.30 -1.17 -10.99
CA SER A 13 -4.95 0.06 -10.27
C SER A 13 -3.83 -0.11 -9.24
N ASP A 14 -3.43 -1.33 -8.91
CA ASP A 14 -2.44 -1.60 -7.86
C ASP A 14 -1.04 -1.15 -8.30
N LEU A 15 -0.23 -0.69 -7.34
CA LEU A 15 1.15 -0.29 -7.58
C LEU A 15 2.05 -1.52 -7.76
N THR A 16 2.96 -1.45 -8.73
CA THR A 16 4.05 -2.43 -8.85
C THR A 16 5.06 -2.26 -7.71
N ASP A 17 5.95 -3.24 -7.54
CA ASP A 17 6.99 -3.19 -6.51
C ASP A 17 7.96 -2.02 -6.77
N GLU A 18 8.34 -1.81 -8.04
CA GLU A 18 9.23 -0.72 -8.48
C GLU A 18 8.60 0.68 -8.31
N GLU A 19 7.31 0.82 -8.59
CA GLU A 19 6.58 2.07 -8.34
C GLU A 19 6.46 2.32 -6.83
N TRP A 20 6.22 1.26 -6.05
CA TRP A 20 6.11 1.36 -4.61
C TRP A 20 7.43 1.79 -3.96
N GLU A 21 8.58 1.30 -4.44
CA GLU A 21 9.90 1.71 -3.91
C GLU A 21 10.18 3.20 -4.09
N GLN A 22 9.71 3.80 -5.18
CA GLN A 22 9.83 5.25 -5.41
C GLN A 22 8.84 6.05 -4.55
N PHE A 23 7.67 5.49 -4.26
CA PHE A 23 6.60 6.18 -3.54
C PHE A 23 6.70 6.05 -2.01
N ALA A 24 7.16 4.91 -1.51
CA ALA A 24 7.26 4.60 -0.08
C ALA A 24 8.04 5.64 0.74
N PRO A 25 9.15 6.24 0.24
CA PRO A 25 9.88 7.28 0.97
C PRO A 25 9.08 8.57 1.20
N LEU A 26 8.07 8.84 0.37
CA LEU A 26 7.20 10.02 0.50
C LEU A 26 6.12 9.82 1.55
N MET A 27 5.92 8.59 2.03
CA MET A 27 4.87 8.27 2.98
C MET A 27 5.23 8.71 4.39
N PRO A 28 4.23 9.14 5.19
CA PRO A 28 4.47 9.52 6.56
C PRO A 28 4.99 8.32 7.35
N LYS A 29 6.14 8.52 8.01
CA LYS A 29 6.73 7.51 8.90
C LYS A 29 5.69 7.02 9.92
N PRO A 30 5.77 5.76 10.37
CA PRO A 30 4.93 5.26 11.44
C PRO A 30 4.97 6.23 12.63
N GLY A 31 3.79 6.61 13.13
CA GLY A 31 3.68 7.56 14.24
C GLY A 31 4.40 7.00 15.46
N ARG A 32 5.24 7.83 16.12
CA ARG A 32 5.92 7.46 17.37
C ARG A 32 4.95 7.35 18.57
N ARG A 33 3.78 7.97 18.45
CA ARG A 33 2.73 8.03 19.48
C ARG A 33 1.39 7.63 18.86
N GLY A 34 0.51 7.02 19.67
CA GLY A 34 -0.80 6.53 19.23
C GLY A 34 -0.80 5.03 18.90
N ARG A 35 -1.91 4.53 18.37
CA ARG A 35 -2.05 3.11 17.99
C ARG A 35 -1.09 2.80 16.83
N PRO A 36 -0.20 1.78 16.96
CA PRO A 36 0.64 1.33 15.87
C PRO A 36 -0.20 0.94 14.65
N ARG A 37 0.33 1.19 13.46
CA ARG A 37 -0.31 0.73 12.22
C ARG A 37 -0.15 -0.79 12.14
N GLU A 38 -1.26 -1.52 12.12
CA GLU A 38 -1.27 -2.99 11.96
C GLU A 38 -1.37 -3.42 10.48
N VAL A 39 -1.77 -2.49 9.61
CA VAL A 39 -1.96 -2.74 8.17
C VAL A 39 -0.76 -2.26 7.35
N ASP A 40 -0.49 -2.96 6.25
CA ASP A 40 0.50 -2.52 5.26
C ASP A 40 0.02 -1.24 4.57
N PHE A 41 0.89 -0.22 4.55
CA PHE A 41 0.57 1.08 3.97
C PHE A 41 0.34 1.00 2.45
N ARG A 42 0.98 0.04 1.77
CA ARG A 42 0.79 -0.20 0.34
C ARG A 42 -0.63 -0.64 0.03
N GLU A 43 -1.19 -1.51 0.87
CA GLU A 43 -2.55 -2.02 0.68
C GLU A 43 -3.57 -0.88 0.83
N VAL A 44 -3.33 0.04 1.76
CA VAL A 44 -4.17 1.26 1.90
C VAL A 44 -4.10 2.11 0.64
N VAL A 45 -2.91 2.32 0.07
CA VAL A 45 -2.73 3.11 -1.15
C VAL A 45 -3.38 2.44 -2.36
N ASN A 46 -3.21 1.12 -2.51
CA ASN A 46 -3.86 0.33 -3.55
C ASN A 46 -5.40 0.45 -3.44
N ALA A 47 -5.96 0.35 -2.23
CA ALA A 47 -7.39 0.49 -2.00
C ALA A 47 -7.90 1.90 -2.39
N VAL A 48 -7.16 2.96 -2.04
CA VAL A 48 -7.50 4.34 -2.46
C VAL A 48 -7.43 4.49 -3.98
N ARG A 49 -6.39 3.96 -4.64
CA ARG A 49 -6.26 4.02 -6.11
C ARG A 49 -7.39 3.24 -6.80
N TYR A 50 -7.76 2.09 -6.26
CA TYR A 50 -8.91 1.34 -6.72
C TYR A 50 -10.19 2.17 -6.63
N LEU A 51 -10.48 2.76 -5.46
CA LEU A 51 -11.67 3.59 -5.24
C LEU A 51 -11.75 4.77 -6.22
N VAL A 52 -10.64 5.48 -6.39
CA VAL A 52 -10.56 6.62 -7.33
C VAL A 52 -10.79 6.17 -8.78
N ARG A 53 -10.36 4.96 -9.15
CA ARG A 53 -10.54 4.42 -10.50
C ARG A 53 -11.94 3.85 -10.73
N SER A 54 -12.57 3.26 -9.71
CA SER A 54 -13.87 2.60 -9.84
C SER A 54 -15.06 3.56 -9.73
N GLY A 55 -14.89 4.71 -9.06
CA GLY A 55 -15.98 5.66 -8.77
C GLY A 55 -16.85 5.22 -7.61
#